data_AF-A4JUF1-F1
#
_entry.id   AF-A4JUF1-F1
#
_cell.length_a   1.000
_cell.length_b   1.000
_cell.length_c   1.000
_cell.angle_alpha   90.00
_cell.angle_beta   90.00
_cell.angle_gamma   90.00
#
_symmetry.space_group_name_H-M   'P 1'
#
loop_
_entity.id
_entity.type
_entity.pdbx_description
1 polymer ?
#
loop_
_entity_poly.entity_id
_entity_poly.type
_entity_poly.pdbx_seq_one_letter_code
_entity_poly.pdbx_strand_id
1 'polypeptide(L)'
;MNTVVSQAEETAFVAAKIPIDRTQIASAALLHLVELVEVLRAPDGQRTLWQLLVDAGADIDHIVYRDVPEELLGSRDAALQFKVDTSKLKGFLVIEDNPLDRCFRLLVQDEETGFLKTVADRVFLKKLPERIAALIDDGTRRWDDAVGHAILQD
;
A
#
# COMPACT_ATOMS: atom_id res chain seq x y z
N MET A 1 -36.80 20.72 9.46
CA MET A 1 -35.73 20.01 10.20
C MET A 1 -34.88 19.32 9.16
N ASN A 2 -33.89 20.03 8.62
CA ASN A 2 -32.96 19.47 7.65
C ASN A 2 -31.61 19.45 8.34
N THR A 3 -31.30 18.30 8.93
CA THR A 3 -29.94 18.03 9.40
C THR A 3 -29.08 17.89 8.17
N VAL A 4 -28.43 18.98 7.78
CA VAL A 4 -27.22 18.94 6.96
C VAL A 4 -26.23 18.14 7.79
N VAL A 5 -26.04 16.87 7.45
CA VAL A 5 -24.95 16.06 8.02
C VAL A 5 -23.69 16.65 7.41
N SER A 6 -23.04 17.48 8.21
CA SER A 6 -21.82 18.21 7.92
C SER A 6 -20.67 17.29 7.52
N GLN A 7 -20.14 17.46 6.31
CA GLN A 7 -18.70 17.53 5.99
C GLN A 7 -17.71 16.58 6.72
N ALA A 8 -18.06 15.33 7.01
CA ALA A 8 -17.17 14.38 7.72
C ALA A 8 -16.65 13.19 6.89
N GLU A 9 -16.97 13.08 5.60
CA GLU A 9 -16.64 11.90 4.77
C GLU A 9 -15.48 12.11 3.78
N GLU A 10 -14.63 13.12 4.02
CA GLU A 10 -13.46 13.41 3.18
C GLU A 10 -12.16 13.32 4.00
N THR A 11 -11.76 12.10 4.33
CA THR A 11 -10.31 11.82 4.36
C THR A 11 -10.02 10.99 3.14
N ALA A 12 -9.98 11.66 1.98
CA ALA A 12 -9.40 11.13 0.77
C ALA A 12 -7.96 10.68 1.06
N PHE A 13 -7.47 9.68 0.34
CA PHE A 13 -6.07 9.31 0.44
C PHE A 13 -5.17 10.54 0.32
N VAL A 14 -4.16 10.64 1.19
CA VAL A 14 -3.18 11.73 1.19
C VAL A 14 -1.82 11.20 0.75
N ALA A 15 -1.10 12.02 -0.01
CA ALA A 15 0.28 11.72 -0.39
C ALA A 15 1.26 12.37 0.60
N ALA A 16 2.26 11.63 1.05
CA ALA A 16 3.34 12.14 1.87
C ALA A 16 4.69 11.76 1.28
N LYS A 17 5.66 12.67 1.38
CA LYS A 17 7.03 12.42 0.95
C LYS A 17 7.74 11.47 1.91
N ILE A 18 8.58 10.59 1.37
CA ILE A 18 9.46 9.70 2.15
C ILE A 18 10.77 10.46 2.52
N PRO A 19 11.31 10.31 3.74
CA PRO A 19 10.80 9.49 4.85
C PRO A 19 9.58 10.11 5.51
N ILE A 20 8.59 9.27 5.82
CA ILE A 20 7.34 9.68 6.46
C ILE A 20 7.63 10.13 7.89
N ASP A 21 7.17 11.32 8.28
CA ASP A 21 7.14 11.73 9.68
C ASP A 21 6.03 10.95 10.40
N ARG A 22 6.43 9.86 11.08
CA ARG A 22 5.51 8.99 11.82
C ARG A 22 4.79 9.71 12.96
N THR A 23 5.28 10.86 13.43
CA THR A 23 4.60 11.64 14.47
C THR A 23 3.32 12.33 13.97
N GLN A 24 3.16 12.44 12.65
CA GLN A 24 1.98 13.01 12.01
C GLN A 24 0.90 11.96 11.71
N ILE A 25 1.17 10.67 11.94
CA ILE A 25 0.20 9.59 11.76
C ILE A 25 -0.48 9.30 13.10
N ALA A 26 -1.80 9.46 13.13
CA ALA A 26 -2.60 9.18 14.32
C ALA A 26 -2.90 7.68 14.46
N SER A 27 -3.10 6.97 13.35
CA SER A 27 -3.52 5.58 13.36
C SER A 27 -2.38 4.60 13.64
N ALA A 28 -2.48 3.86 14.74
CA ALA A 28 -1.59 2.73 15.03
C ALA A 28 -1.66 1.65 13.93
N ALA A 29 -2.83 1.42 13.33
CA ALA A 29 -3.01 0.48 12.23
C ALA A 29 -2.26 0.94 10.96
N LEU A 30 -2.25 2.24 10.66
CA LEU A 30 -1.47 2.76 9.53
C LEU A 30 0.03 2.64 9.78
N LEU A 31 0.51 2.99 10.99
CA LEU A 31 1.91 2.82 11.36
C LEU A 31 2.36 1.36 11.22
N HIS A 32 1.50 0.42 11.63
CA HIS A 32 1.73 -1.00 11.46
C HIS A 32 1.82 -1.40 9.98
N LEU A 33 0.92 -0.92 9.10
CA LEU A 33 1.02 -1.18 7.66
C LEU A 33 2.33 -0.67 7.05
N VAL A 34 2.75 0.55 7.42
CA VAL A 34 4.03 1.13 6.96
C VAL A 34 5.18 0.23 7.38
N GLU A 35 5.24 -0.16 8.66
CA GLU A 35 6.28 -1.06 9.16
C GLU A 35 6.27 -2.41 8.42
N LEU A 36 5.10 -3.02 8.22
CA LEU A 36 4.98 -4.30 7.52
C LEU A 36 5.53 -4.24 6.08
N VAL A 37 5.23 -3.17 5.35
CA VAL A 37 5.74 -2.99 3.98
C VAL A 37 7.27 -2.83 3.98
N GLU A 38 7.83 -2.15 4.97
CA GLU A 38 9.28 -1.97 5.10
C GLU A 38 10.02 -3.26 5.49
N VAL A 39 9.45 -4.08 6.39
CA VAL A 39 10.18 -5.19 7.03
C VAL A 39 9.85 -6.57 6.46
N LEU A 40 8.63 -6.81 5.97
CA LEU A 40 8.25 -8.12 5.45
C LEU A 40 9.03 -8.45 4.19
N ARG A 41 9.49 -9.71 4.11
CA ARG A 41 10.15 -10.24 2.92
C ARG A 41 9.13 -10.65 1.88
N ALA A 42 9.43 -10.34 0.62
CA ALA A 42 8.77 -10.92 -0.53
C ALA A 42 8.99 -12.45 -0.54
N PRO A 43 8.16 -13.23 -1.27
CA PRO A 43 8.30 -14.69 -1.31
C PRO A 43 9.65 -15.21 -1.81
N ASP A 44 10.41 -14.40 -2.56
CA ASP A 44 11.76 -14.74 -3.00
C ASP A 44 12.83 -14.67 -1.89
N GLY A 45 12.48 -14.13 -0.73
CA GLY A 45 13.37 -13.96 0.42
C GLY A 45 14.47 -12.91 0.25
N GLN A 46 14.57 -12.28 -0.91
CA GLN A 46 15.61 -11.28 -1.22
C GLN A 46 15.07 -9.86 -1.02
N ARG A 47 13.90 -9.57 -1.60
CA ARG A 47 13.29 -8.23 -1.56
C ARG A 47 12.47 -8.04 -0.29
N THR A 48 12.38 -6.81 0.19
CA THR A 48 11.28 -6.40 1.09
C THR A 48 10.00 -6.21 0.27
N LEU A 49 8.84 -6.11 0.92
CA LEU A 49 7.59 -5.76 0.24
C LEU A 49 7.67 -4.38 -0.41
N TRP A 50 8.32 -3.40 0.24
CA TRP A 50 8.61 -2.10 -0.35
C TRP A 50 9.36 -2.23 -1.68
N GLN A 51 10.45 -2.99 -1.71
CA GLN A 51 11.22 -3.20 -2.94
C GLN A 51 10.41 -3.88 -4.03
N LEU A 52 9.57 -4.87 -3.66
CA LEU A 52 8.65 -5.50 -4.60
C LEU A 52 7.61 -4.50 -5.17
N LEU A 53 7.11 -3.58 -4.35
CA LEU A 53 6.16 -2.55 -4.78
C LEU A 53 6.83 -1.53 -5.71
N VAL A 54 8.06 -1.12 -5.41
CA VAL A 54 8.87 -0.24 -6.29
C VAL A 54 9.15 -0.94 -7.63
N ASP A 55 9.57 -2.20 -7.60
CA ASP A 55 9.72 -3.03 -8.81
C ASP A 55 8.42 -3.10 -9.62
N ALA A 56 7.27 -3.06 -8.94
CA ALA A 56 5.95 -3.08 -9.56
C ALA A 56 5.47 -1.69 -10.02
N GLY A 57 6.23 -0.61 -9.82
CA GLY A 57 5.93 0.74 -10.27
C GLY A 57 5.36 1.70 -9.23
N ALA A 58 5.49 1.38 -7.93
CA ALA A 58 5.18 2.34 -6.87
C ALA A 58 6.15 3.54 -6.92
N ASP A 59 5.65 4.72 -6.52
CA ASP A 59 6.46 5.93 -6.39
C ASP A 59 7.47 5.75 -5.25
N ILE A 60 8.74 6.01 -5.52
CA ILE A 60 9.84 5.88 -4.54
C ILE A 60 9.92 7.10 -3.60
N ASP A 61 9.40 8.25 -4.03
CA ASP A 61 9.48 9.52 -3.31
C ASP A 61 8.26 9.77 -2.43
N HIS A 62 7.13 9.11 -2.72
CA HIS A 62 5.86 9.33 -2.01
C HIS A 62 5.17 8.04 -1.63
N ILE A 63 4.50 8.08 -0.49
CA ILE A 63 3.49 7.10 -0.10
C ILE A 63 2.11 7.73 -0.17
N VAL A 64 1.11 6.95 -0.54
CA VAL A 64 -0.29 7.37 -0.51
C VAL A 64 -1.01 6.56 0.54
N TYR A 65 -1.66 7.22 1.50
CA TYR A 65 -2.29 6.53 2.63
C TYR A 65 -3.60 7.16 3.06
N ARG A 66 -4.36 6.38 3.82
CA ARG A 66 -5.55 6.82 4.53
C ARG A 66 -5.32 6.61 6.02
N ASP A 67 -5.16 7.72 6.73
CA ASP A 67 -5.06 7.74 8.17
C ASP A 67 -6.47 7.77 8.78
N VAL A 68 -6.75 6.83 9.68
CA VAL A 68 -8.07 6.67 10.31
C VAL A 68 -7.89 6.64 11.83
N PRO A 69 -8.50 7.60 12.55
CA PRO A 69 -8.52 7.60 14.01
C PRO A 69 -9.05 6.29 14.58
N GLU A 70 -8.53 5.86 15.73
CA GLU A 70 -8.88 4.55 16.32
C GLU A 70 -10.39 4.41 16.57
N GLU A 71 -11.06 5.49 16.93
CA GLU A 71 -12.51 5.53 17.17
C GLU A 71 -13.37 5.25 15.93
N LEU A 72 -12.81 5.32 14.72
CA LEU A 72 -13.51 5.07 13.45
C LEU A 72 -13.18 3.70 12.82
N LEU A 73 -12.28 2.93 13.43
CA LEU A 73 -11.89 1.60 12.95
C LEU A 73 -13.10 0.66 12.86
N GLY A 74 -13.17 -0.14 11.80
CA GLY A 74 -14.26 -1.07 11.52
C GLY A 74 -15.45 -0.46 10.76
N SER A 75 -15.63 0.86 10.82
CA SER A 75 -16.47 1.59 9.83
C SER A 75 -15.63 2.01 8.62
N ARG A 76 -14.35 2.31 8.86
CA ARG A 76 -13.36 2.62 7.85
C ARG A 76 -12.01 2.11 8.33
N ASP A 77 -11.24 1.52 7.43
CA ASP A 77 -9.95 0.91 7.78
C ASP A 77 -8.80 1.80 7.32
N ALA A 78 -7.71 1.82 8.09
CA ALA A 78 -6.45 2.45 7.66
C ALA A 78 -5.92 1.74 6.41
N ALA A 79 -5.31 2.49 5.49
CA ALA A 79 -4.88 1.90 4.23
C ALA A 79 -3.64 2.53 3.63
N LEU A 80 -2.89 1.72 2.88
CA LEU A 80 -1.86 2.15 1.94
C LEU A 80 -2.33 1.93 0.51
N GLN A 81 -2.02 2.86 -0.38
CA GLN A 81 -2.27 2.77 -1.81
C GLN A 81 -0.96 2.92 -2.58
N PHE A 82 -0.78 2.08 -3.58
CA PHE A 82 0.40 2.08 -4.44
C PHE A 82 -0.04 2.09 -5.89
N LYS A 83 0.51 3.00 -6.70
CA LYS A 83 0.45 2.85 -8.16
C LYS A 83 1.24 1.61 -8.54
N VAL A 84 0.69 0.82 -9.45
CA VAL A 84 1.28 -0.41 -9.97
C VAL A 84 1.14 -0.37 -11.49
N ASP A 85 2.19 -0.79 -12.17
CA ASP A 85 2.26 -0.94 -13.61
C ASP A 85 3.04 -2.21 -13.94
N THR A 86 2.38 -3.36 -13.89
CA THR A 86 2.96 -4.63 -14.29
C THR A 86 2.11 -5.29 -15.36
N SER A 87 2.60 -6.39 -15.93
CA SER A 87 1.78 -7.19 -16.85
C SER A 87 0.54 -7.79 -16.19
N LYS A 88 0.48 -7.86 -14.85
CA LYS A 88 -0.65 -8.41 -14.09
C LYS A 88 -1.67 -7.38 -13.64
N LEU A 89 -1.22 -6.16 -13.33
CA LEU A 89 -2.05 -5.07 -12.85
C LEU A 89 -1.48 -3.74 -13.32
N LYS A 90 -2.33 -2.93 -13.95
CA LYS A 90 -2.06 -1.52 -14.22
C LYS A 90 -3.12 -0.68 -13.52
N GLY A 91 -2.71 0.20 -12.61
CA GLY A 91 -3.63 0.95 -11.77
C GLY A 91 -3.14 1.01 -10.33
N PHE A 92 -3.97 0.67 -9.35
CA PHE A 92 -3.62 0.77 -7.93
C PHE A 92 -3.80 -0.54 -7.18
N LEU A 93 -2.88 -0.83 -6.26
CA LEU A 93 -3.04 -1.79 -5.19
C LEU A 93 -3.34 -1.03 -3.89
N VAL A 94 -4.38 -1.45 -3.17
CA VAL A 94 -4.74 -0.91 -1.85
C VAL A 94 -4.67 -2.03 -0.82
N ILE A 95 -3.99 -1.77 0.29
CA ILE A 95 -3.87 -2.66 1.45
C ILE A 95 -4.58 -1.99 2.61
N GLU A 96 -5.67 -2.57 3.11
CA GLU A 96 -6.37 -2.10 4.30
C GLU A 96 -6.04 -3.00 5.49
N ASP A 97 -5.78 -2.41 6.67
CA ASP A 97 -5.64 -3.15 7.93
C ASP A 97 -6.99 -3.20 8.64
N ASN A 98 -7.48 -4.42 8.86
CA ASN A 98 -8.59 -4.68 9.75
C ASN A 98 -8.02 -5.20 11.10
N PRO A 99 -7.82 -4.31 12.08
CA PRO A 99 -7.23 -4.69 13.36
C PRO A 99 -8.15 -5.56 14.21
N LEU A 100 -9.48 -5.50 14.00
CA LEU A 100 -10.46 -6.29 14.75
C LEU A 100 -10.32 -7.79 14.44
N ASP A 101 -10.14 -8.14 13.17
CA ASP A 101 -9.97 -9.52 12.72
C ASP A 101 -8.50 -9.93 12.55
N ARG A 102 -7.57 -9.00 12.79
CA ARG A 102 -6.11 -9.17 12.61
C ARG A 102 -5.77 -9.68 11.22
N CYS A 103 -6.40 -9.09 10.22
CA CYS A 103 -6.24 -9.45 8.82
C CYS A 103 -6.17 -8.19 7.95
N PHE A 104 -5.83 -8.41 6.69
CA PHE A 104 -5.75 -7.39 5.68
C PHE A 104 -6.78 -7.65 4.59
N ARG A 105 -7.33 -6.57 4.05
CA ARG A 105 -8.08 -6.59 2.80
C ARG A 105 -7.19 -6.04 1.68
N LEU A 106 -7.17 -6.75 0.56
CA LEU A 106 -6.50 -6.32 -0.66
C LEU A 106 -7.56 -5.90 -1.68
N LEU A 107 -7.43 -4.68 -2.17
CA LEU A 107 -8.23 -4.16 -3.26
C LEU A 107 -7.33 -3.75 -4.40
N VAL A 108 -7.84 -3.83 -5.62
CA VAL A 108 -7.15 -3.31 -6.79
C VAL A 108 -8.08 -2.42 -7.58
N GLN A 109 -7.54 -1.35 -8.15
CA GLN A 109 -8.22 -0.52 -9.13
C GLN A 109 -7.50 -0.72 -10.45
N ASP A 110 -8.20 -1.28 -11.43
CA ASP A 110 -7.66 -1.44 -12.78
C ASP A 110 -7.85 -0.13 -13.55
N GLU A 111 -6.82 0.34 -14.26
CA GLU A 111 -6.81 1.60 -14.99
C GLU A 111 -7.85 1.63 -16.13
N GLU A 112 -8.16 0.49 -16.75
CA GLU A 112 -9.18 0.42 -17.81
C GLU A 112 -10.59 0.55 -17.25
N THR A 113 -10.85 -0.07 -16.09
CA THR A 113 -12.19 -0.08 -15.50
C THR A 113 -12.45 1.12 -14.58
N GLY A 114 -11.39 1.65 -13.96
CA GLY A 114 -11.47 2.69 -12.94
C GLY A 114 -12.14 2.26 -11.62
N PHE A 115 -12.64 1.03 -11.51
CA PHE A 115 -13.35 0.56 -10.31
C PHE A 115 -12.42 -0.13 -9.31
N LEU A 116 -12.52 0.27 -8.05
CA LEU A 116 -11.86 -0.41 -6.95
C LEU A 116 -12.62 -1.70 -6.60
N LYS A 117 -11.94 -2.85 -6.72
CA LYS A 117 -12.52 -4.17 -6.43
C LYS A 117 -11.73 -4.88 -5.33
N THR A 118 -12.44 -5.50 -4.39
CA THR A 118 -11.83 -6.39 -3.40
C THR A 118 -11.40 -7.69 -4.06
N VAL A 119 -10.11 -8.02 -3.96
CA VAL A 119 -9.54 -9.27 -4.51
C VAL A 119 -9.22 -10.30 -3.44
N ALA A 120 -9.05 -9.85 -2.18
CA ALA A 120 -8.95 -10.73 -1.03
C ALA A 120 -9.43 -10.00 0.24
N ASP A 121 -10.39 -10.57 0.94
CA ASP A 121 -11.05 -9.89 2.07
C ASP A 121 -10.43 -10.20 3.45
N ARG A 122 -9.82 -11.38 3.60
CA ARG A 122 -9.25 -11.84 4.87
C ARG A 122 -7.89 -12.47 4.68
N VAL A 123 -6.87 -11.64 4.49
CA VAL A 123 -5.47 -12.06 4.34
C VAL A 123 -4.76 -11.96 5.68
N PHE A 124 -4.29 -13.07 6.23
CA PHE A 124 -3.48 -13.05 7.45
C PHE A 124 -2.03 -12.68 7.12
N LEU A 125 -1.33 -12.08 8.10
CA LEU A 125 0.06 -11.63 8.00
C LEU A 125 0.98 -12.62 7.28
N LYS A 126 0.96 -13.90 7.67
CA LYS A 126 1.80 -14.97 7.09
C LYS A 126 1.58 -15.20 5.58
N LYS A 127 0.44 -14.77 5.04
CA LYS A 127 0.07 -14.91 3.61
C LYS A 127 0.09 -13.59 2.87
N LEU A 128 0.29 -12.46 3.56
CA LEU A 128 0.29 -11.14 2.94
C LEU A 128 1.35 -11.01 1.84
N PRO A 129 2.62 -11.41 2.04
CA PRO A 129 3.62 -11.31 0.97
C PRO A 129 3.30 -12.15 -0.27
N GLU A 130 2.86 -13.39 -0.07
CA GLU A 130 2.47 -14.29 -1.16
C GLU A 130 1.30 -13.71 -1.98
N ARG A 131 0.32 -13.11 -1.31
CA ARG A 131 -0.87 -12.54 -1.97
C ARG A 131 -0.53 -11.27 -2.75
N ILE A 132 0.29 -10.39 -2.19
CA ILE A 132 0.74 -9.17 -2.90
C ILE A 132 1.54 -9.57 -4.13
N ALA A 133 2.54 -10.45 -4.00
CA ALA A 133 3.36 -10.89 -5.14
C ALA A 133 2.52 -11.57 -6.23
N ALA A 134 1.51 -12.37 -5.86
CA ALA A 134 0.62 -12.97 -6.84
C ALA A 134 -0.11 -11.92 -7.71
N LEU A 135 -0.47 -10.76 -7.13
CA LEU A 135 -1.17 -9.67 -7.80
C LEU A 135 -0.26 -8.81 -8.66
N ILE A 136 0.97 -8.53 -8.20
CA ILE A 136 1.79 -7.46 -8.81
C ILE A 136 3.13 -7.96 -9.37
N ASP A 137 3.72 -9.03 -8.86
CA ASP A 137 5.06 -9.48 -9.29
C ASP A 137 4.98 -10.20 -10.64
N ASP A 138 5.55 -9.62 -11.70
CA ASP A 138 5.68 -10.29 -13.00
C ASP A 138 7.09 -10.83 -13.27
N GLY A 139 7.93 -10.88 -12.24
CA GLY A 139 9.31 -11.35 -12.34
C GLY A 139 10.27 -10.34 -12.96
N THR A 140 9.78 -9.15 -13.32
CA THR A 140 10.64 -8.04 -13.74
C THR A 140 11.10 -7.26 -12.50
N ARG A 141 12.36 -6.85 -12.50
CA ARG A 141 12.88 -5.89 -11.51
C ARG A 141 13.07 -4.58 -12.24
N ARG A 142 12.44 -3.52 -11.74
CA ARG A 142 12.66 -2.17 -12.27
C ARG A 142 13.93 -1.65 -11.60
N TRP A 143 15.06 -2.19 -12.05
CA TRP A 143 16.36 -1.67 -11.67
C TRP A 143 16.49 -0.28 -12.28
N ASP A 144 16.69 0.73 -11.43
CA ASP A 144 16.97 2.08 -11.89
C ASP A 144 18.42 2.11 -12.40
N ASP A 145 18.61 1.91 -13.70
CA ASP A 145 19.92 1.99 -14.36
C ASP A 145 20.61 3.35 -14.10
N ALA A 146 19.86 4.38 -13.70
CA ALA A 146 20.38 5.67 -13.27
C ALA A 146 21.19 5.61 -11.96
N VAL A 147 20.92 4.66 -11.07
CA VAL A 147 21.63 4.50 -9.78
C VAL A 147 22.83 3.55 -9.90
N GLY A 148 22.78 2.60 -10.84
CA GLY A 148 23.84 1.60 -11.06
C GLY A 148 25.12 2.14 -11.72
N HIS A 149 25.04 3.25 -12.48
CA HIS A 149 26.20 3.80 -13.18
C HIS A 149 27.12 4.68 -12.32
N ALA A 150 26.73 5.04 -11.08
CA ALA A 150 27.54 5.87 -10.20
C ALA A 150 28.54 5.09 -9.32
N ILE A 151 28.54 3.74 -9.33
CA ILE A 151 29.33 2.92 -8.38
C ILE A 151 30.42 2.07 -9.08
N LEU A 152 30.63 2.22 -10.39
CA LEU A 152 31.69 1.49 -11.12
C LEU A 152 32.70 2.41 -11.83
N GLN A 153 32.79 3.67 -11.42
CA GLN A 153 33.86 4.57 -11.82
C GLN A 153 34.43 5.29 -10.60
N ASP A 154 35.07 4.52 -9.71
CA ASP A 154 36.15 5.00 -8.84
C ASP A 154 37.12 3.83 -8.57
#